data_AF-A0A8S2L3J0-F1
#
_entry.id   AF-A0A8S2L3J0-F1
#
_cell.length_a   1.000
_cell.length_b   1.000
_cell.length_c   1.000
_cell.angle_alpha   90.00
_cell.angle_beta   90.00
_cell.angle_gamma   90.00
#
_symmetry.space_group_name_H-M   'P 1'
#
loop_
_entity.id
_entity.type
_entity.pdbx_description
1 polymer ?
#
loop_
_entity_poly.entity_id
_entity_poly.type
_entity_poly.pdbx_seq_one_letter_code
_entity_poly.pdbx_strand_id
1 'polypeptide(L)'
;MTALLLFDFLITALSQQINTQQIPFDTIVIFGDSHSDTGNVYKLTDQIWPRPPYFQGRFSNGLIWVDKLGVSNIMNYAYGAATTDNSLVQSIAWSQVLPTPGVRQQISTYVKDSNIITSNLNRTLFIIWVGSNDFAYNRTINPSLVVASLSNAISDLLKSNIKHVIVFNLIPIHLMPNIHALNQESYYSAMVLQFNNNLSNEIASMQATNPYISLPNGRLFSSEIMSGAF
;
A
#
# COMPACT_ATOMS: atom_id res chain seq x y z
N MET A 1 -56.40 11.84 -29.33
CA MET A 1 -56.21 12.65 -28.10
C MET A 1 -54.73 12.53 -27.73
N THR A 2 -53.91 13.48 -28.19
CA THR A 2 -53.39 14.61 -27.39
C THR A 2 -52.46 14.10 -26.28
N ALA A 3 -51.16 14.38 -26.24
CA ALA A 3 -50.49 15.59 -26.67
C ALA A 3 -49.00 15.34 -27.01
N LEU A 4 -48.61 15.80 -28.20
CA LEU A 4 -47.33 16.46 -28.40
C LEU A 4 -47.40 17.75 -27.57
N LEU A 5 -46.81 17.78 -26.38
CA LEU A 5 -46.38 19.00 -25.68
C LEU A 5 -45.36 18.55 -24.62
N LEU A 6 -44.20 19.23 -24.59
CA LEU A 6 -43.07 19.08 -23.66
C LEU A 6 -41.89 18.21 -24.12
N PHE A 7 -41.46 18.43 -25.37
CA PHE A 7 -40.05 18.77 -25.59
C PHE A 7 -39.79 20.09 -24.80
N ASP A 8 -38.69 20.18 -24.05
CA ASP A 8 -38.18 21.39 -23.34
C ASP A 8 -38.34 21.53 -21.81
N PHE A 9 -38.69 20.47 -21.04
CA PHE A 9 -38.57 20.57 -19.56
C PHE A 9 -37.96 19.37 -18.83
N LEU A 10 -37.21 18.52 -19.54
CA LEU A 10 -36.39 17.47 -18.89
C LEU A 10 -34.89 17.51 -19.27
N ILE A 11 -34.45 18.49 -20.05
CA ILE A 11 -33.04 18.68 -20.42
C ILE A 11 -32.36 19.78 -19.57
N THR A 12 -33.10 20.57 -18.80
CA THR A 12 -32.57 21.63 -17.92
C THR A 12 -32.58 21.30 -16.42
N ALA A 13 -33.13 20.16 -16.01
CA ALA A 13 -33.25 19.77 -14.59
C ALA A 13 -32.40 18.55 -14.17
N LEU A 14 -31.57 18.01 -15.08
CA LEU A 14 -30.62 16.93 -14.78
C LEU A 14 -29.15 17.34 -14.97
N SER A 15 -28.91 18.62 -15.28
CA SER A 15 -27.57 19.22 -15.32
C SER A 15 -27.14 19.83 -13.97
N GLN A 16 -27.98 19.75 -12.93
CA GLN A 16 -27.66 20.20 -11.57
C GLN A 16 -27.67 19.05 -10.57
N GLN A 17 -26.62 18.24 -10.65
CA GLN A 17 -25.90 17.58 -9.54
C GLN A 17 -25.13 16.36 -10.09
N ILE A 18 -24.33 16.56 -11.14
CA ILE A 18 -23.05 15.88 -11.10
C ILE A 18 -22.25 16.67 -10.07
N ASN A 19 -22.48 16.37 -8.80
CA ASN A 19 -21.48 16.62 -7.79
C ASN A 19 -20.37 15.62 -8.15
N THR A 20 -19.54 15.95 -9.14
CA THR A 20 -18.23 15.32 -9.26
C THR A 20 -17.59 15.66 -7.94
N GLN A 21 -17.69 14.76 -6.96
CA GLN A 21 -16.79 14.82 -5.82
C GLN A 21 -15.42 14.77 -6.46
N GLN A 22 -14.82 15.95 -6.62
CA GLN A 22 -13.49 16.10 -7.14
C GLN A 22 -12.66 15.16 -6.27
N ILE A 23 -11.99 14.18 -6.88
CA ILE A 23 -11.12 13.27 -6.14
C ILE A 23 -10.24 14.21 -5.30
N PRO A 24 -10.31 14.13 -3.95
CA PRO A 24 -9.75 15.19 -3.11
C PRO A 24 -8.22 15.25 -3.25
N PHE A 25 -7.63 14.19 -3.80
CA PHE A 25 -6.21 14.01 -4.02
C PHE A 25 -5.88 13.95 -5.50
N ASP A 26 -4.92 14.77 -5.93
CA ASP A 26 -4.31 14.70 -7.27
C ASP A 26 -2.91 14.08 -7.26
N THR A 27 -2.41 13.81 -6.05
CA THR A 27 -1.10 13.22 -5.78
C THR A 27 -1.26 12.02 -4.85
N ILE A 28 -0.63 10.90 -5.20
CA ILE A 28 -0.51 9.72 -4.34
C ILE A 28 0.96 9.44 -4.09
N VAL A 29 1.33 9.22 -2.83
CA VAL A 29 2.65 8.74 -2.42
C VAL A 29 2.50 7.35 -1.83
N ILE A 30 3.25 6.38 -2.33
CA ILE A 30 3.12 4.97 -1.95
C ILE A 30 4.42 4.48 -1.31
N PHE A 31 4.28 3.88 -0.14
CA PHE A 31 5.33 3.13 0.55
C PHE A 31 4.88 1.68 0.69
N GLY A 32 5.78 0.74 0.46
CA GLY A 32 5.43 -0.66 0.58
C GLY A 32 6.43 -1.60 -0.03
N ASP A 33 5.92 -2.80 -0.33
CA ASP A 33 6.68 -3.93 -0.82
C ASP A 33 6.36 -4.31 -2.27
N SER A 34 6.54 -5.58 -2.61
CA SER A 34 6.28 -6.18 -3.92
C SER A 34 4.84 -6.01 -4.40
N HIS A 35 3.86 -5.86 -3.51
CA HIS A 35 2.46 -5.61 -3.91
C HIS A 35 2.24 -4.22 -4.51
N SER A 36 3.21 -3.32 -4.33
CA SER A 36 3.13 -1.93 -4.80
C SER A 36 4.30 -1.54 -5.68
N ASP A 37 5.40 -2.29 -5.70
CA ASP A 37 6.57 -1.99 -6.51
C ASP A 37 6.29 -2.10 -8.03
N THR A 38 6.45 -0.97 -8.73
CA THR A 38 6.29 -0.86 -10.19
C THR A 38 7.63 -0.95 -10.96
N GLY A 39 8.72 -1.37 -10.31
CA GLY A 39 10.02 -1.62 -10.94
C GLY A 39 11.23 -1.01 -10.22
N ASN A 40 11.09 -0.51 -8.99
CA ASN A 40 12.20 0.03 -8.19
C ASN A 40 13.26 -1.03 -7.91
N VAL A 41 12.86 -2.23 -7.50
CA VAL A 41 13.80 -3.35 -7.34
C VAL A 41 14.36 -3.83 -8.68
N TYR A 42 13.54 -3.82 -9.74
CA TYR A 42 14.00 -4.15 -11.09
C TYR A 42 15.13 -3.22 -11.53
N LYS A 43 14.97 -1.91 -11.32
CA LYS A 43 16.04 -0.93 -11.55
C LYS A 43 17.24 -1.14 -10.63
N LEU A 44 17.01 -1.40 -9.34
CA LEU A 44 18.07 -1.63 -8.34
C LEU A 44 18.96 -2.83 -8.70
N THR A 45 18.39 -3.83 -9.37
CA THR A 45 19.09 -5.06 -9.77
C THR A 45 19.59 -5.02 -11.21
N ASP A 46 19.73 -3.82 -11.81
CA ASP A 46 20.10 -3.67 -13.22
C ASP A 46 19.22 -4.51 -14.17
N GLN A 47 17.92 -4.53 -13.89
CA GLN A 47 16.89 -5.24 -14.66
C GLN A 47 17.00 -6.77 -14.60
N ILE A 48 17.63 -7.32 -13.54
CA ILE A 48 17.84 -8.76 -13.38
C ILE A 48 16.71 -9.43 -12.59
N TRP A 49 16.04 -8.74 -11.67
CA TRP A 49 14.99 -9.31 -10.82
C TRP A 49 13.88 -8.31 -10.50
N PRO A 50 12.58 -8.68 -10.57
CA PRO A 50 12.06 -10.01 -10.85
C PRO A 50 12.21 -10.44 -12.32
N ARG A 51 12.41 -11.75 -12.56
CA ARG A 51 12.58 -12.35 -13.90
C ARG A 51 11.23 -12.79 -14.49
N PRO A 52 11.09 -12.99 -15.80
CA PRO A 52 9.90 -13.66 -16.35
C PRO A 52 9.54 -14.93 -15.54
N PRO A 53 8.25 -15.18 -15.24
CA PRO A 53 7.05 -14.62 -15.87
C PRO A 53 6.55 -13.28 -15.30
N TYR A 54 7.32 -12.61 -14.43
CA TYR A 54 6.98 -11.30 -13.90
C TYR A 54 6.96 -10.20 -15.00
N PHE A 55 5.97 -9.31 -14.95
CA PHE A 55 5.69 -8.31 -15.97
C PHE A 55 6.45 -7.02 -15.71
N GLN A 56 7.43 -6.70 -16.57
CA GLN A 56 8.13 -5.40 -16.59
C GLN A 56 8.54 -4.88 -15.19
N GLY A 57 9.14 -5.76 -14.39
CA GLY A 57 9.61 -5.43 -13.04
C GLY A 57 8.55 -5.45 -11.93
N ARG A 58 7.27 -5.67 -12.24
CA ARG A 58 6.22 -5.92 -11.23
C ARG A 58 6.34 -7.33 -10.70
N PHE A 59 6.05 -7.54 -9.43
CA PHE A 59 5.92 -8.87 -8.83
C PHE A 59 4.61 -9.56 -9.21
N SER A 60 4.07 -9.29 -10.39
CA SER A 60 2.86 -9.93 -10.93
C SER A 60 3.11 -10.30 -12.40
N ASN A 61 2.27 -11.17 -12.98
CA ASN A 61 2.27 -11.46 -14.41
C ASN A 61 1.59 -10.36 -15.26
N GLY A 62 1.20 -9.23 -14.66
CA GLY A 62 0.63 -8.09 -15.35
C GLY A 62 0.71 -6.80 -14.53
N LEU A 63 -0.15 -5.85 -14.88
CA LEU A 63 -0.32 -4.57 -14.18
C LEU A 63 -0.87 -4.79 -12.77
N ILE A 64 -0.29 -4.10 -11.79
CA ILE A 64 -0.74 -4.13 -10.39
C ILE A 64 -1.70 -2.98 -10.09
N TRP A 65 -2.22 -2.92 -8.86
CA TRP A 65 -3.21 -1.91 -8.46
C TRP A 65 -2.70 -0.47 -8.67
N VAL A 66 -1.40 -0.23 -8.44
CA VAL A 66 -0.77 1.08 -8.65
C VAL A 66 -0.87 1.53 -10.11
N ASP A 67 -0.63 0.62 -11.05
CA ASP A 67 -0.69 0.90 -12.49
C ASP A 67 -2.12 1.22 -12.97
N LYS A 68 -3.13 0.88 -12.16
CA LYS A 68 -4.56 1.06 -12.47
C LYS A 68 -5.14 2.33 -11.82
N LEU A 69 -4.34 3.08 -11.05
CA LEU A 69 -4.79 4.33 -10.43
C LEU A 69 -4.96 5.42 -11.49
N GLY A 70 -6.16 5.99 -11.60
CA GLY A 70 -6.47 7.10 -12.51
C GLY A 70 -6.01 8.48 -12.00
N VAL A 71 -4.88 8.56 -11.29
CA VAL A 71 -4.39 9.79 -10.65
C VAL A 71 -3.20 10.36 -11.42
N SER A 72 -3.16 11.69 -11.57
CA SER A 72 -2.18 12.40 -12.39
C SER A 72 -0.74 12.30 -11.91
N ASN A 73 -0.52 12.22 -10.59
CA ASN A 73 0.81 12.20 -10.01
C ASN A 73 0.94 11.07 -8.98
N ILE A 74 1.78 10.09 -9.29
CA ILE A 74 2.08 8.96 -8.41
C ILE A 74 3.57 8.93 -8.12
N MET A 75 3.92 9.10 -6.85
CA MET A 75 5.28 8.93 -6.36
C MET A 75 5.36 7.58 -5.65
N ASN A 76 5.95 6.59 -6.31
CA ASN A 76 6.04 5.23 -5.79
C ASN A 76 7.43 4.94 -5.20
N TYR A 77 7.50 4.88 -3.87
CA TYR A 77 8.70 4.52 -3.11
C TYR A 77 8.72 3.05 -2.69
N ALA A 78 7.75 2.24 -3.10
CA ALA A 78 7.72 0.82 -2.74
C ALA A 78 8.88 0.06 -3.39
N TYR A 79 9.52 -0.83 -2.62
CA TYR A 79 10.55 -1.75 -3.10
C TYR A 79 10.11 -3.17 -2.77
N GLY A 80 10.11 -4.07 -3.74
CA GLY A 80 10.01 -5.51 -3.49
C GLY A 80 10.92 -5.94 -2.34
N ALA A 81 10.49 -6.94 -1.56
CA ALA A 81 11.12 -7.38 -0.32
C ALA A 81 11.06 -6.43 0.88
N ALA A 82 10.55 -5.20 0.76
CA ALA A 82 10.51 -4.27 1.89
C ALA A 82 9.79 -4.85 3.12
N THR A 83 10.41 -4.65 4.28
CA THR A 83 9.85 -4.88 5.62
C THR A 83 9.35 -3.56 6.21
N THR A 84 8.71 -3.60 7.37
CA THR A 84 8.27 -2.38 8.07
C THR A 84 9.45 -1.42 8.38
N ASP A 85 10.56 -1.97 8.88
CA ASP A 85 11.79 -1.25 9.18
C ASP A 85 13.00 -2.20 9.12
N ASN A 86 14.04 -1.83 8.36
CA ASN A 86 15.29 -2.60 8.31
C ASN A 86 16.00 -2.72 9.67
N SER A 87 15.72 -1.82 10.62
CA SER A 87 16.27 -1.91 11.98
C SER A 87 15.65 -3.04 12.82
N LEU A 88 14.42 -3.47 12.47
CA LEU A 88 13.72 -4.57 13.11
C LEU A 88 13.98 -5.89 12.36
N VAL A 89 13.72 -5.90 11.05
CA VAL A 89 13.98 -7.02 10.16
C VAL A 89 14.59 -6.46 8.86
N GLN A 90 15.83 -6.81 8.57
CA GLN A 90 16.52 -6.35 7.36
C GLN A 90 15.81 -6.86 6.10
N SER A 91 15.28 -5.95 5.27
CA SER A 91 14.77 -6.32 3.95
C SER A 91 15.90 -6.60 2.97
N ILE A 92 15.73 -7.64 2.15
CA ILE A 92 16.75 -8.07 1.20
C ILE A 92 16.11 -8.69 -0.04
N ALA A 93 16.44 -8.13 -1.20
CA ALA A 93 16.03 -8.59 -2.51
C ALA A 93 17.07 -9.53 -3.13
N TRP A 94 16.69 -10.11 -4.28
CA TRP A 94 17.54 -10.90 -5.16
C TRP A 94 18.34 -11.97 -4.42
N SER A 95 17.71 -13.09 -4.05
CA SER A 95 18.40 -14.22 -3.39
C SER A 95 19.21 -13.84 -2.14
N GLN A 96 18.73 -12.86 -1.37
CA GLN A 96 19.38 -12.39 -0.14
C GLN A 96 20.78 -11.80 -0.35
N VAL A 97 21.06 -11.17 -1.50
CA VAL A 97 22.33 -10.46 -1.70
C VAL A 97 22.20 -8.94 -1.78
N LEU A 98 21.00 -8.39 -1.98
CA LEU A 98 20.85 -6.95 -2.21
C LEU A 98 19.90 -6.31 -1.19
N PRO A 99 20.41 -5.53 -0.23
CA PRO A 99 19.56 -4.79 0.71
C PRO A 99 18.60 -3.85 -0.03
N THR A 100 17.34 -3.85 0.41
CA THR A 100 16.31 -2.91 -0.05
C THR A 100 15.95 -1.94 1.08
N PRO A 101 15.31 -0.80 0.80
CA PRO A 101 14.77 0.05 1.86
C PRO A 101 13.47 -0.55 2.42
N GLY A 102 13.42 -0.77 3.73
CA GLY A 102 12.16 -0.97 4.45
C GLY A 102 11.31 0.30 4.44
N VAL A 103 10.03 0.20 4.80
CA VAL A 103 9.09 1.33 4.71
C VAL A 103 9.56 2.55 5.50
N ARG A 104 10.13 2.38 6.69
CA ARG A 104 10.68 3.51 7.44
C ARG A 104 11.83 4.21 6.71
N GLN A 105 12.65 3.48 5.96
CA GLN A 105 13.70 4.07 5.11
C GLN A 105 13.12 4.73 3.85
N GLN A 106 12.06 4.16 3.27
CA GLN A 106 11.34 4.78 2.15
C GLN A 106 10.73 6.12 2.57
N ILE A 107 10.07 6.17 3.74
CA ILE A 107 9.56 7.41 4.35
C ILE A 107 10.70 8.39 4.63
N SER A 108 11.82 7.93 5.21
CA SER A 108 12.99 8.78 5.45
C SER A 108 13.53 9.40 4.15
N THR A 109 13.51 8.65 3.06
CA THR A 109 13.93 9.13 1.73
C THR A 109 12.96 10.18 1.21
N TYR A 110 11.66 9.91 1.29
CA TYR A 110 10.63 10.89 0.91
C TYR A 110 10.79 12.18 1.72
N VAL A 111 10.77 12.14 3.05
CA VAL A 111 10.79 13.34 3.92
C VAL A 111 12.04 14.23 3.74
N LYS A 112 13.14 13.68 3.20
CA LYS A 112 14.37 14.41 2.88
C LYS A 112 14.36 15.01 1.47
N ASP A 113 13.43 14.62 0.62
CA ASP A 113 13.31 15.13 -0.74
C ASP A 113 12.80 16.59 -0.71
N SER A 114 13.57 17.51 -1.29
CA SER A 114 13.20 18.92 -1.42
C SER A 114 11.88 19.13 -2.18
N ASN A 115 11.45 18.17 -2.99
CA ASN A 115 10.17 18.22 -3.71
C ASN A 115 8.95 18.22 -2.78
N ILE A 116 9.08 17.76 -1.53
CA ILE A 116 8.00 17.85 -0.54
C ILE A 116 7.59 19.27 -0.28
N ILE A 117 8.56 20.20 -0.23
CA ILE A 117 8.31 21.62 0.04
C ILE A 117 7.39 22.23 -1.04
N THR A 118 7.43 21.67 -2.25
CA THR A 118 6.60 22.10 -3.38
C THR A 118 5.25 21.38 -3.48
N SER A 119 5.04 20.30 -2.71
CA SER A 119 3.83 19.49 -2.76
C SER A 119 2.70 20.07 -1.90
N ASN A 120 1.47 20.09 -2.42
CA ASN A 120 0.30 20.47 -1.62
C ASN A 120 -0.18 19.27 -0.78
N LEU A 121 0.34 19.16 0.45
CA LEU A 121 0.04 18.03 1.35
C LEU A 121 -1.45 17.83 1.66
N ASN A 122 -2.31 18.85 1.51
CA ASN A 122 -3.77 18.69 1.68
C ASN A 122 -4.44 18.01 0.48
N ARG A 123 -3.73 17.89 -0.65
CA ARG A 123 -4.17 17.19 -1.88
C ARG A 123 -3.32 15.96 -2.17
N THR A 124 -2.51 15.53 -1.20
CA THR A 124 -1.68 14.32 -1.29
C THR A 124 -2.25 13.24 -0.38
N LEU A 125 -2.46 12.06 -0.94
CA LEU A 125 -2.79 10.84 -0.20
C LEU A 125 -1.54 9.96 -0.06
N PHE A 126 -1.24 9.56 1.17
CA PHE A 126 -0.16 8.64 1.48
C PHE A 126 -0.71 7.25 1.70
N ILE A 127 -0.11 6.24 1.09
CA ILE A 127 -0.54 4.86 1.19
C ILE A 127 0.63 4.02 1.70
N ILE A 128 0.41 3.24 2.76
CA ILE A 128 1.39 2.29 3.29
C ILE A 128 0.82 0.88 3.19
N TRP A 129 1.56 -0.02 2.54
CA TRP A 129 1.22 -1.44 2.50
C TRP A 129 2.44 -2.34 2.61
N VAL A 130 2.59 -2.99 3.76
CA VAL A 130 3.75 -3.81 4.08
C VAL A 130 3.44 -4.76 5.23
N GLY A 131 4.33 -5.71 5.49
CA GLY A 131 4.39 -6.51 6.73
C GLY A 131 4.63 -7.99 6.48
N SER A 132 4.27 -8.50 5.31
CA SER A 132 4.41 -9.93 4.98
C SER A 132 5.87 -10.38 5.00
N ASN A 133 6.78 -9.51 4.55
CA ASN A 133 8.20 -9.80 4.49
C ASN A 133 8.85 -9.90 5.88
N ASP A 134 8.36 -9.16 6.88
CA ASP A 134 8.86 -9.24 8.26
C ASP A 134 8.71 -10.68 8.80
N PHE A 135 7.56 -11.31 8.54
CA PHE A 135 7.28 -12.69 8.91
C PHE A 135 7.98 -13.71 8.01
N ALA A 136 8.20 -13.39 6.73
CA ALA A 136 8.92 -14.26 5.82
C ALA A 136 10.41 -14.39 6.18
N TYR A 137 11.05 -13.27 6.55
CA TYR A 137 12.47 -13.22 6.93
C TYR A 137 12.72 -13.56 8.39
N ASN A 138 11.77 -13.28 9.29
CA ASN A 138 11.84 -13.70 10.68
C ASN A 138 10.52 -14.37 11.11
N ARG A 139 10.42 -15.68 10.86
CA ARG A 139 9.21 -16.48 11.16
C ARG A 139 8.84 -16.53 12.63
N THR A 140 9.74 -16.16 13.54
CA THR A 140 9.50 -16.18 14.98
C THR A 140 9.13 -14.81 15.55
N ILE A 141 9.11 -13.76 14.73
CA ILE A 141 8.81 -12.41 15.20
C ILE A 141 7.37 -12.31 15.69
N ASN A 142 7.19 -11.63 16.82
CA ASN A 142 5.87 -11.37 17.38
C ASN A 142 5.15 -10.32 16.51
N PRO A 143 3.90 -10.57 16.04
CA PRO A 143 3.14 -9.59 15.27
C PRO A 143 3.01 -8.21 15.93
N SER A 144 2.99 -8.13 17.26
CA SER A 144 2.95 -6.85 17.97
C SER A 144 4.19 -5.98 17.70
N LEU A 145 5.37 -6.58 17.49
CA LEU A 145 6.59 -5.81 17.15
C LEU A 145 6.52 -5.24 15.74
N VAL A 146 5.96 -5.99 14.80
CA VAL A 146 5.76 -5.53 13.41
C VAL A 146 4.74 -4.40 13.35
N VAL A 147 3.64 -4.50 14.12
CA VAL A 147 2.66 -3.41 14.25
C VAL A 147 3.27 -2.17 14.92
N ALA A 148 4.07 -2.34 15.98
CA ALA A 148 4.75 -1.21 16.62
C ALA A 148 5.76 -0.52 15.67
N SER A 149 6.48 -1.30 14.86
CA SER A 149 7.35 -0.78 13.80
C SER A 149 6.59 0.02 12.75
N LEU A 150 5.44 -0.49 12.29
CA LEU A 150 4.56 0.21 11.36
C LEU A 150 3.97 1.50 11.99
N SER A 151 3.57 1.48 13.26
CA SER A 151 3.12 2.67 14.02
C SER A 151 4.22 3.74 14.09
N ASN A 152 5.47 3.34 14.33
CA ASN A 152 6.61 4.26 14.32
C ASN A 152 6.80 4.88 12.93
N ALA A 153 6.69 4.10 11.86
CA ALA A 153 6.80 4.59 10.49
C ALA A 153 5.70 5.61 10.16
N ILE A 154 4.44 5.32 10.53
CA ILE A 154 3.31 6.26 10.38
C ILE A 154 3.58 7.54 11.20
N SER A 155 4.02 7.41 12.45
CA SER A 155 4.34 8.54 13.31
C SER A 155 5.45 9.43 12.74
N ASP A 156 6.48 8.84 12.13
CA ASP A 156 7.54 9.58 11.46
C ASP A 156 7.02 10.37 10.24
N LEU A 157 6.05 9.82 9.51
CA LEU A 157 5.39 10.51 8.39
C LEU A 157 4.58 11.72 8.89
N LEU A 158 3.77 11.55 9.92
CA LEU A 158 2.88 12.60 10.47
C LEU A 158 3.64 13.82 11.01
N LYS A 159 4.88 13.64 11.50
CA LYS A 159 5.76 14.75 11.94
C LYS A 159 6.04 15.78 10.85
N SER A 160 5.86 15.42 9.57
CA SER A 160 6.08 16.29 8.42
C SER A 160 4.82 17.06 7.97
N ASN A 161 3.85 17.29 8.88
CA ASN A 161 2.55 17.92 8.59
C ASN A 161 1.68 17.16 7.57
N ILE A 162 1.98 15.87 7.40
CA ILE A 162 1.22 14.94 6.57
C ILE A 162 -0.01 14.49 7.35
N LYS A 163 -1.17 14.44 6.68
CA LYS A 163 -2.46 14.18 7.33
C LYS A 163 -3.18 12.97 6.75
N HIS A 164 -3.29 12.90 5.42
CA HIS A 164 -4.08 11.89 4.74
C HIS A 164 -3.29 10.62 4.52
N VAL A 165 -3.51 9.62 5.37
CA VAL A 165 -2.78 8.35 5.34
C VAL A 165 -3.76 7.19 5.27
N ILE A 166 -3.55 6.28 4.34
CA ILE A 166 -4.18 4.97 4.29
C ILE A 166 -3.13 3.92 4.64
N VAL A 167 -3.49 3.03 5.56
CA VAL A 167 -2.68 1.86 5.91
C VAL A 167 -3.51 0.61 5.64
N PHE A 168 -2.98 -0.31 4.86
CA PHE A 168 -3.68 -1.56 4.56
C PHE A 168 -3.34 -2.66 5.55
N ASN A 169 -4.33 -3.54 5.77
CA ASN A 169 -4.16 -4.78 6.49
C ASN A 169 -3.14 -5.70 5.80
N LEU A 170 -2.60 -6.64 6.58
CA LEU A 170 -1.76 -7.70 6.04
C LEU A 170 -2.55 -8.51 5.03
N ILE A 171 -1.89 -8.85 3.92
CA ILE A 171 -2.47 -9.77 2.95
C ILE A 171 -2.73 -11.13 3.62
N PRO A 172 -3.68 -11.94 3.12
CA PRO A 172 -3.94 -13.26 3.68
C PRO A 172 -2.83 -14.25 3.29
N ILE A 173 -1.63 -14.09 3.86
CA ILE A 173 -0.44 -14.91 3.54
C ILE A 173 -0.65 -16.40 3.78
N HIS A 174 -1.60 -16.76 4.64
CA HIS A 174 -2.01 -18.15 4.88
C HIS A 174 -2.65 -18.84 3.66
N LEU A 175 -3.05 -18.08 2.63
CA LEU A 175 -3.59 -18.59 1.37
C LEU A 175 -2.54 -18.69 0.26
N MET A 176 -1.29 -18.31 0.52
CA MET A 176 -0.25 -18.34 -0.51
C MET A 176 0.18 -19.79 -0.82
N PRO A 177 0.49 -20.12 -2.09
CA PRO A 177 0.86 -21.49 -2.48
C PRO A 177 2.03 -22.07 -1.69
N ASN A 178 3.05 -21.25 -1.39
CA ASN A 178 4.20 -21.66 -0.61
C ASN A 178 3.85 -22.00 0.86
N ILE A 179 2.87 -21.32 1.46
CA ILE A 179 2.40 -21.63 2.81
C ILE A 179 1.56 -22.91 2.82
N HIS A 180 0.72 -23.10 1.80
CA HIS A 180 -0.02 -24.35 1.59
C HIS A 180 0.94 -25.54 1.43
N ALA A 181 2.00 -25.39 0.63
CA ALA A 181 3.02 -26.43 0.43
C ALA A 181 3.77 -26.81 1.74
N LEU A 182 3.81 -25.91 2.73
CA LEU A 182 4.42 -26.15 4.03
C LEU A 182 3.44 -26.70 5.08
N ASN A 183 2.13 -26.80 4.77
CA ASN A 183 1.06 -27.13 5.72
C ASN A 183 1.04 -26.19 6.95
N GLN A 184 1.24 -24.88 6.75
CA GLN A 184 1.32 -23.87 7.81
C GLN A 184 0.15 -22.87 7.83
N GLU A 185 -0.94 -23.15 7.12
CA GLU A 185 -2.08 -22.25 6.93
C GLU A 185 -2.70 -21.83 8.27
N SER A 186 -2.92 -22.77 9.19
CA SER A 186 -3.48 -22.46 10.52
C SER A 186 -2.60 -21.50 11.32
N TYR A 187 -1.28 -21.70 11.24
CA TYR A 187 -0.30 -20.85 11.92
C TYR A 187 -0.32 -19.43 11.36
N TYR A 188 -0.21 -19.29 10.03
CA TYR A 188 -0.23 -17.97 9.38
C TYR A 188 -1.61 -17.30 9.43
N SER A 189 -2.70 -18.06 9.50
CA SER A 189 -4.05 -17.51 9.67
C SER A 189 -4.18 -16.83 11.04
N ALA A 190 -3.73 -17.49 12.10
CA ALA A 190 -3.69 -16.91 13.45
C ALA A 190 -2.79 -15.67 13.50
N MET A 191 -1.62 -15.72 12.85
CA MET A 191 -0.69 -14.57 12.75
C MET A 191 -1.32 -13.37 12.02
N VAL A 192 -1.97 -13.59 10.87
CA VAL A 192 -2.66 -12.55 10.10
C VAL A 192 -3.78 -11.90 10.93
N LEU A 193 -4.58 -12.72 11.62
CA LEU A 193 -5.65 -12.23 12.50
C LEU A 193 -5.07 -11.39 13.65
N GLN A 194 -4.01 -11.86 14.29
CA GLN A 194 -3.36 -11.13 15.37
C GLN A 194 -2.79 -9.80 14.88
N PHE A 195 -2.08 -9.79 13.76
CA PHE A 195 -1.54 -8.57 13.16
C PHE A 195 -2.65 -7.57 12.84
N ASN A 196 -3.69 -7.99 12.13
CA ASN A 196 -4.78 -7.10 11.70
C ASN A 196 -5.57 -6.54 12.89
N ASN A 197 -5.82 -7.36 13.92
CA ASN A 197 -6.47 -6.90 15.16
C ASN A 197 -5.62 -5.85 15.90
N ASN A 198 -4.32 -6.12 16.03
CA ASN A 198 -3.38 -5.20 16.66
C ASN A 198 -3.28 -3.89 15.87
N LEU A 199 -3.16 -3.97 14.54
CA LEU A 199 -3.10 -2.79 13.67
C LEU A 199 -4.40 -1.98 13.72
N SER A 200 -5.56 -2.63 13.72
CA SER A 200 -6.84 -1.93 13.86
C SER A 200 -6.93 -1.15 15.18
N ASN A 201 -6.49 -1.75 16.29
CA ASN A 201 -6.48 -1.07 17.59
C ASN A 201 -5.50 0.11 17.61
N GLU A 202 -4.31 -0.07 17.03
CA GLU A 202 -3.29 0.97 16.95
C GLU A 202 -3.76 2.15 16.09
N ILE A 203 -4.31 1.90 14.90
CA ILE A 203 -4.83 2.95 14.04
C ILE A 203 -6.00 3.68 14.70
N ALA A 204 -6.91 2.98 15.38
CA ALA A 204 -8.00 3.60 16.13
C ALA A 204 -7.48 4.53 17.25
N SER A 205 -6.39 4.15 17.92
CA SER A 205 -5.71 5.00 18.90
C SER A 205 -5.10 6.25 18.24
N MET A 206 -4.37 6.09 17.13
CA MET A 206 -3.76 7.21 16.41
C MET A 206 -4.79 8.20 15.84
N GLN A 207 -5.97 7.72 15.43
CA GLN A 207 -7.06 8.53 14.90
C GLN A 207 -7.59 9.57 15.90
N ALA A 208 -7.44 9.33 17.21
CA ALA A 208 -7.87 10.28 18.25
C ALA A 208 -7.16 11.64 18.14
N THR A 209 -5.93 11.66 17.61
CA THR A 209 -5.15 12.88 17.37
C THR A 209 -4.90 13.16 15.88
N ASN A 210 -5.16 12.18 15.01
CA ASN A 210 -4.92 12.25 13.56
C ASN A 210 -6.14 11.71 12.78
N PRO A 211 -7.23 12.49 12.66
CA PRO A 211 -8.52 11.99 12.15
C PRO A 211 -8.52 11.59 10.66
N TYR A 212 -7.45 11.89 9.92
CA TYR A 212 -7.30 11.60 8.49
C TYR A 212 -6.46 10.35 8.19
N ILE A 213 -6.03 9.63 9.22
CA ILE A 213 -5.49 8.27 9.07
C ILE A 213 -6.66 7.32 8.93
N SER A 214 -6.58 6.36 8.03
CA SER A 214 -7.60 5.35 7.84
C SER A 214 -7.03 3.97 7.59
N LEU A 215 -7.74 2.97 8.08
CA LEU A 215 -7.53 1.56 7.79
C LEU A 215 -8.79 1.04 7.10
N PRO A 216 -8.80 0.91 5.77
CA PRO A 216 -10.01 0.53 5.04
C PRO A 216 -10.54 -0.85 5.48
N ASN A 217 -11.82 -0.88 5.85
CA ASN A 217 -12.54 -2.12 6.09
C ASN A 217 -12.84 -2.79 4.74
N GLY A 218 -12.07 -3.80 4.36
CA GLY A 218 -12.49 -4.68 3.28
C GLY A 218 -11.39 -5.13 2.34
N ARG A 219 -11.73 -6.24 1.70
CA ARG A 219 -10.92 -7.06 0.81
C ARG A 219 -10.54 -6.26 -0.44
N LEU A 220 -9.43 -5.53 -0.41
CA LEU A 220 -8.68 -5.24 -1.63
C LEU A 220 -8.07 -6.51 -2.24
N PHE A 221 -8.24 -7.66 -1.59
CA PHE A 221 -7.85 -8.97 -2.11
C PHE A 221 -8.80 -9.46 -3.21
N SER A 222 -8.94 -8.70 -4.30
CA SER A 222 -9.30 -9.33 -5.57
C SER A 222 -8.13 -10.23 -6.01
N SER A 223 -8.42 -11.28 -6.78
CA SER A 223 -7.40 -12.16 -7.36
C SER A 223 -6.32 -11.38 -8.15
N GLU A 224 -6.67 -10.21 -8.66
CA GLU A 224 -5.77 -9.31 -9.39
C GLU A 224 -4.64 -8.74 -8.52
N ILE A 225 -4.92 -8.49 -7.24
CA ILE A 225 -3.97 -7.95 -6.26
C ILE A 225 -3.12 -9.06 -5.61
N MET A 226 -3.69 -10.27 -5.51
CA MET A 226 -3.02 -11.47 -4.98
C MET A 226 -2.14 -12.19 -6.00
N SER A 227 -2.11 -11.74 -7.27
CA SER A 227 -1.22 -12.25 -8.32
C SER A 227 0.28 -11.98 -8.08
N GLY A 228 0.61 -11.39 -6.91
CA GLY A 228 1.91 -10.90 -6.48
C GLY A 228 2.97 -11.95 -6.12
N ALA A 229 2.61 -13.22 -6.07
CA ALA A 229 3.52 -14.28 -5.64
C ALA A 229 3.15 -15.59 -6.31
N PHE A 230 3.96 -15.97 -7.30
CA PHE A 230 4.12 -17.38 -7.67
C PHE A 230 4.95 -18.08 -6.60
#